data_AF-J8D4D2-F1
#
_entry.id   AF-J8D4D2-F1
#
_cell.length_a   1.000
_cell.length_b   1.000
_cell.length_c   1.000
_cell.angle_alpha   90.00
_cell.angle_beta   90.00
_cell.angle_gamma   90.00
#
_symmetry.space_group_name_H-M   'P 1'
#
loop_
_entity.id
_entity.type
_entity.pdbx_description
1 polymer ?
#
loop_
_entity_poly.entity_id
_entity_poly.type
_entity_poly.pdbx_seq_one_letter_code
_entity_poly.pdbx_strand_id
1 'polypeptide(L)'
;MYNGSMIVHTIDGVTWETVYAHMRSGSRTVKEGDYVTQGQTLGVMGSTGQADGQHLHFELHKGGWNDSKSNAVNPLDYLGKGDGGSTTDPSENKPVQPKGVGIATSKYPEGAGINLYISGDKDAHATGRIIDTKTPYLIIDAAWYGGNENRLCLGWQAWVKQEHFDVQWFYAYSKYPAGAGINTYNGPNGEWTGNVDGSVAYEIYARKDGYIAIGPNAWVKEEHFNVR
;
A
#
# COMPACT_ATOMS: atom_id res chain seq x y z
N MET A 1 -3.49 19.85 15.87
CA MET A 1 -2.72 20.59 14.85
C MET A 1 -2.76 19.78 13.56
N TYR A 2 -3.03 20.42 12.42
CA TYR A 2 -2.87 19.78 11.11
C TYR A 2 -1.40 19.51 10.85
N ASN A 3 -1.10 18.31 10.37
CA ASN A 3 0.27 17.89 10.12
C ASN A 3 0.35 17.24 8.75
N GLY A 4 1.19 17.79 7.90
CA GLY A 4 1.39 17.32 6.54
C GLY A 4 2.56 18.02 5.88
N SER A 5 2.84 17.63 4.65
CA SER A 5 3.83 18.26 3.77
C SER A 5 3.17 18.57 2.44
N MET A 6 3.48 19.74 1.89
CA MET A 6 3.12 20.13 0.53
C MET A 6 4.41 20.18 -0.28
N ILE A 7 4.43 19.51 -1.42
CA ILE A 7 5.60 19.47 -2.31
C ILE A 7 5.20 20.10 -3.63
N VAL A 8 5.96 21.09 -4.06
CA VAL A 8 5.82 21.75 -5.36
C VAL A 8 6.74 21.07 -6.36
N HIS A 9 6.19 20.74 -7.52
CA HIS A 9 6.91 20.11 -8.63
C HIS A 9 6.82 20.99 -9.86
N THR A 10 7.83 20.94 -10.72
CA THR A 10 7.78 21.50 -12.07
C THR A 10 8.00 20.36 -13.06
N ILE A 11 6.96 20.01 -13.82
CA ILE A 11 6.96 18.90 -14.77
C ILE A 11 6.59 19.48 -16.14
N ASP A 12 7.49 19.35 -17.12
CA ASP A 12 7.31 19.89 -18.48
C ASP A 12 6.91 21.38 -18.52
N GLY A 13 7.47 22.17 -17.60
CA GLY A 13 7.18 23.60 -17.46
C GLY A 13 5.84 23.93 -16.79
N VAL A 14 5.11 22.92 -16.30
CA VAL A 14 3.86 23.08 -15.55
C VAL A 14 4.13 22.89 -14.06
N THR A 15 3.63 23.81 -13.23
CA THR A 15 3.66 23.67 -11.77
C THR A 15 2.60 22.69 -11.30
N TRP A 16 2.98 21.78 -10.42
CA TRP A 16 2.09 20.87 -9.73
C TRP A 16 2.33 20.94 -8.23
N GLU A 17 1.32 20.64 -7.43
CA GLU A 17 1.46 20.54 -5.99
C GLU A 17 0.82 19.25 -5.47
N THR A 18 1.55 18.55 -4.61
CA THR A 18 1.05 17.34 -3.93
C THR A 18 0.94 17.59 -2.45
N VAL A 19 -0.19 17.21 -1.85
CA VAL A 19 -0.44 17.35 -0.41
C VAL A 19 -0.41 15.98 0.24
N TYR A 20 0.34 15.86 1.33
CA TYR A 20 0.39 14.66 2.18
C TYR A 20 -0.03 15.04 3.59
N ALA A 21 -1.26 14.76 3.99
CA ALA A 21 -1.80 15.18 5.28
C ALA A 21 -1.98 14.01 6.28
N HIS A 22 -2.43 14.38 7.49
CA HIS A 22 -2.64 13.51 8.65
C HIS A 22 -1.38 12.82 9.18
N MET A 23 -0.18 13.36 8.95
CA MET A 23 1.06 12.77 9.46
C MET A 23 1.10 12.72 10.99
N ARG A 24 1.75 11.69 11.56
CA ARG A 24 1.96 11.59 13.01
C ARG A 24 2.73 12.82 13.53
N SER A 25 2.30 13.37 14.67
CA SER A 25 2.98 14.49 15.30
C SER A 25 4.47 14.20 15.51
N GLY A 26 5.34 15.16 15.16
CA GLY A 26 6.79 15.02 15.24
C GLY A 26 7.44 14.02 14.27
N SER A 27 6.69 13.45 13.31
CA SER A 27 7.25 12.46 12.38
C SER A 27 7.80 13.03 11.08
N ARG A 28 7.54 14.31 10.77
CA ARG A 28 8.05 14.94 9.55
C ARG A 28 9.56 14.94 9.56
N THR A 29 10.15 14.53 8.46
CA THR A 29 11.60 14.48 8.22
C THR A 29 12.10 15.66 7.41
N VAL A 30 11.18 16.50 6.92
CA VAL A 30 11.43 17.67 6.08
C VAL A 30 10.85 18.95 6.71
N LYS A 31 11.36 20.09 6.29
CA LYS A 31 10.86 21.43 6.64
C LYS A 31 10.63 22.26 5.37
N GLU A 32 9.94 23.38 5.55
CA GLU A 32 9.67 24.33 4.46
C GLU A 32 10.99 24.80 3.82
N GLY A 33 11.01 24.81 2.48
CA GLY A 33 12.17 25.17 1.67
C GLY A 33 13.14 24.01 1.36
N ASP A 34 12.96 22.84 1.96
CA ASP A 34 13.76 21.67 1.60
C ASP A 34 13.43 21.20 0.17
N TYR A 35 14.47 20.85 -0.60
CA TYR A 35 14.31 20.07 -1.82
C TYR A 35 14.21 18.60 -1.46
N VAL A 36 13.24 17.90 -2.04
CA VAL A 36 13.03 16.47 -1.81
C VAL A 36 13.26 15.67 -3.09
N THR A 37 13.76 14.45 -2.95
CA THR A 37 13.88 13.50 -4.06
C THR A 37 12.78 12.46 -4.02
N GLN A 38 12.45 11.89 -5.17
CA GLN A 38 11.53 10.75 -5.25
C GLN A 38 12.00 9.60 -4.32
N GLY A 39 11.07 8.97 -3.61
CA GLY A 39 11.36 7.92 -2.63
C GLY A 39 11.85 8.41 -1.26
N GLN A 40 12.12 9.70 -1.10
CA GLN A 40 12.46 10.29 0.21
C GLN A 40 11.28 10.16 1.17
N THR A 41 11.53 9.65 2.36
CA THR A 41 10.52 9.65 3.44
C THR A 41 10.24 11.09 3.84
N LEU A 42 8.96 11.49 3.84
CA LEU A 42 8.49 12.83 4.26
C LEU A 42 7.96 12.83 5.72
N GLY A 43 7.50 11.68 6.20
CA GLY A 43 6.98 11.50 7.53
C GLY A 43 6.29 10.15 7.69
N VAL A 44 5.62 9.94 8.84
CA VAL A 44 4.89 8.71 9.14
C VAL A 44 3.40 9.00 9.13
N MET A 45 2.61 8.13 8.49
CA MET A 45 1.14 8.21 8.48
C MET A 45 0.59 8.27 9.91
N GLY A 46 -0.39 9.12 10.16
CA GLY A 46 -1.02 9.31 11.47
C GLY A 46 -2.51 9.62 11.33
N SER A 47 -3.06 10.35 12.30
CA SER A 47 -4.48 10.72 12.39
C SER A 47 -4.65 12.16 12.90
N THR A 48 -3.71 13.06 12.58
CA THR A 48 -3.77 14.44 13.07
C THR A 48 -4.72 15.30 12.23
N GLY A 49 -5.37 16.29 12.85
CA GLY A 49 -6.30 17.19 12.16
C GLY A 49 -7.70 16.59 12.10
N GLN A 50 -8.46 16.90 11.05
CA GLN A 50 -9.75 16.27 10.77
C GLN A 50 -9.53 14.88 10.16
N ALA A 51 -9.41 13.87 11.01
CA ALA A 51 -9.25 12.48 10.61
C ALA A 51 -9.88 11.56 11.67
N ASP A 52 -10.75 10.65 11.23
CA ASP A 52 -11.45 9.69 12.11
C ASP A 52 -10.61 8.42 12.36
N GLY A 53 -9.46 8.29 11.71
CA GLY A 53 -8.54 7.17 11.89
C GLY A 53 -7.21 7.37 11.16
N GLN A 54 -6.28 6.43 11.34
CA GLN A 54 -4.99 6.50 10.68
C GLN A 54 -5.15 6.27 9.17
N HIS A 55 -4.83 7.27 8.37
CA HIS A 55 -4.84 7.19 6.91
C HIS A 55 -3.93 8.28 6.30
N LEU A 56 -3.63 8.16 5.02
CA LEU A 56 -3.01 9.23 4.25
C LEU A 56 -4.10 9.95 3.47
N HIS A 57 -4.20 11.26 3.67
CA HIS A 57 -4.92 12.14 2.75
C HIS A 57 -3.92 12.68 1.73
N PHE A 58 -4.12 12.29 0.48
CA PHE A 58 -3.29 12.67 -0.65
C PHE A 58 -4.10 13.54 -1.61
N GLU A 59 -3.58 14.72 -1.95
CA GLU A 59 -4.15 15.56 -3.00
C GLU A 59 -3.12 15.80 -4.10
N LEU A 60 -3.62 15.96 -5.33
CA LEU A 60 -2.85 16.39 -6.48
C LEU A 60 -3.50 17.65 -7.07
N HIS A 61 -2.69 18.67 -7.31
CA HIS A 61 -3.13 19.95 -7.86
C HIS A 61 -2.30 20.30 -9.10
N LYS A 62 -2.98 20.68 -10.18
CA LYS A 62 -2.34 21.22 -11.40
C LYS A 62 -2.26 22.75 -11.27
N GLY A 63 -1.21 23.22 -10.64
CA GLY A 63 -1.07 24.57 -10.11
C GLY A 63 -0.90 24.54 -8.59
N GLY A 64 -0.87 25.71 -7.96
CA GLY A 64 -0.75 25.80 -6.51
C GLY A 64 -2.03 25.37 -5.79
N TRP A 65 -1.87 24.79 -4.61
CA TRP A 65 -2.96 24.53 -3.67
C TRP A 65 -3.65 25.85 -3.28
N ASN A 66 -4.97 25.82 -3.13
CA ASN A 66 -5.75 26.96 -2.64
C ASN A 66 -6.99 26.47 -1.88
N ASP A 67 -7.56 27.34 -1.04
CA ASP A 67 -8.69 27.00 -0.18
C ASP A 67 -9.95 26.55 -0.94
N SER A 68 -10.17 27.09 -2.15
CA SER A 68 -11.27 26.67 -3.01
C SER A 68 -11.01 25.36 -3.74
N LYS A 69 -9.79 24.80 -3.61
CA LYS A 69 -9.28 23.60 -4.28
C LYS A 69 -9.52 23.61 -5.79
N SER A 70 -9.50 24.79 -6.41
CA SER A 70 -9.85 24.95 -7.83
C SER A 70 -8.88 24.27 -8.80
N ASN A 71 -7.66 24.00 -8.34
CA ASN A 71 -6.62 23.30 -9.10
C ASN A 71 -6.56 21.80 -8.80
N ALA A 72 -7.39 21.30 -7.88
CA ALA A 72 -7.39 19.89 -7.50
C ALA A 72 -7.85 19.02 -8.67
N VAL A 73 -7.13 17.94 -8.91
CA VAL A 73 -7.48 16.92 -9.89
C VAL A 73 -7.58 15.57 -9.19
N ASN A 74 -8.32 14.62 -9.78
CA ASN A 74 -8.35 13.26 -9.27
C ASN A 74 -6.95 12.64 -9.41
N PRO A 75 -6.24 12.31 -8.30
CA PRO A 75 -4.89 11.80 -8.39
C PRO A 75 -4.82 10.48 -9.17
N LEU A 76 -5.89 9.68 -9.16
CA LEU A 76 -5.93 8.41 -9.90
C LEU A 76 -5.87 8.56 -11.43
N ASP A 77 -6.12 9.77 -11.96
CA ASP A 77 -5.99 10.04 -13.39
C ASP A 77 -4.51 10.24 -13.81
N TYR A 78 -3.63 10.50 -12.84
CA TYR A 78 -2.23 10.93 -13.06
C TYR A 78 -1.20 10.05 -12.37
N LEU A 79 -1.59 9.42 -11.27
CA LEU A 79 -0.98 8.18 -10.85
C LEU A 79 -1.27 7.22 -11.99
N GLY A 80 -0.26 6.87 -12.77
CA GLY A 80 -0.41 5.79 -13.74
C GLY A 80 -0.97 4.55 -13.02
N LYS A 81 -1.23 3.50 -13.78
CA LYS A 81 -1.16 2.15 -13.19
C LYS A 81 0.32 1.88 -12.84
N GLY A 82 0.83 2.59 -11.83
CA GLY A 82 2.21 2.82 -11.43
C GLY A 82 2.39 4.27 -10.89
N ASP A 83 3.23 4.60 -9.90
CA ASP A 83 4.34 3.82 -9.35
C ASP A 83 5.19 4.64 -8.32
N GLY A 84 5.35 5.95 -8.48
CA GLY A 84 6.00 6.78 -7.48
C GLY A 84 7.48 6.49 -7.17
N GLY A 85 8.30 5.90 -8.06
CA GLY A 85 9.72 5.78 -7.71
C GLY A 85 10.77 5.20 -8.66
N SER A 86 11.41 6.06 -9.48
CA SER A 86 12.80 6.02 -9.98
C SER A 86 13.21 5.02 -11.07
N THR A 87 13.33 5.51 -12.32
CA THR A 87 14.51 5.32 -13.19
C THR A 87 14.71 6.54 -14.10
N THR A 88 15.95 6.87 -14.46
CA THR A 88 16.33 7.96 -15.41
C THR A 88 16.30 7.48 -16.87
N ASP A 89 15.78 6.27 -17.12
CA ASP A 89 15.62 5.65 -18.42
C ASP A 89 14.12 5.39 -18.68
N PRO A 90 13.49 6.05 -19.67
CA PRO A 90 12.08 5.84 -20.02
C PRO A 90 11.72 4.39 -20.39
N SER A 91 12.71 3.56 -20.75
CA SER A 91 12.52 2.13 -21.07
C SER A 91 12.52 1.22 -19.84
N GLU A 92 12.97 1.73 -18.69
CA GLU A 92 12.93 1.06 -17.39
C GLU A 92 11.81 1.55 -16.49
N ASN A 93 10.84 2.28 -17.05
CA ASN A 93 9.62 2.72 -16.37
C ASN A 93 8.70 1.50 -16.12
N LYS A 94 9.21 0.54 -15.33
CA LYS A 94 8.49 -0.63 -14.87
C LYS A 94 7.57 -0.15 -13.75
N PRO A 95 6.25 -0.37 -13.82
CA PRO A 95 5.35 0.00 -12.75
C PRO A 95 5.89 -0.50 -11.40
N VAL A 96 6.25 0.39 -10.48
CA VAL A 96 6.34 0.14 -9.04
C VAL A 96 5.02 -0.50 -8.67
N GLN A 97 5.22 -1.76 -8.36
CA GLN A 97 4.22 -2.69 -7.93
C GLN A 97 3.62 -2.18 -6.63
N PRO A 98 2.28 -2.18 -6.47
CA PRO A 98 1.69 -1.81 -5.19
C PRO A 98 2.28 -2.71 -4.10
N LYS A 99 2.92 -2.11 -3.10
CA LYS A 99 3.62 -2.82 -2.02
C LYS A 99 2.62 -3.21 -0.92
N GLY A 100 1.95 -4.34 -1.12
CA GLY A 100 0.99 -4.94 -0.21
C GLY A 100 0.42 -6.23 -0.79
N VAL A 101 -0.58 -6.80 -0.15
CA VAL A 101 -1.24 -8.05 -0.61
C VAL A 101 -2.60 -7.79 -1.24
N GLY A 102 -3.23 -6.65 -0.97
CA GLY A 102 -4.51 -6.24 -1.56
C GLY A 102 -5.04 -4.95 -0.95
N ILE A 103 -6.28 -4.60 -1.28
CA ILE A 103 -7.03 -3.46 -0.72
C ILE A 103 -8.25 -3.98 0.02
N ALA A 104 -8.42 -3.58 1.29
CA ALA A 104 -9.56 -3.91 2.13
C ALA A 104 -10.50 -2.71 2.27
N THR A 105 -11.79 -2.90 2.01
CA THR A 105 -12.83 -1.88 2.21
C THR A 105 -13.90 -2.40 3.18
N SER A 106 -14.32 -1.59 4.15
CA SER A 106 -15.36 -1.99 5.10
C SER A 106 -16.66 -2.39 4.38
N LYS A 107 -17.22 -3.54 4.75
CA LYS A 107 -18.55 -4.00 4.27
C LYS A 107 -19.69 -3.16 4.85
N TYR A 108 -19.44 -2.49 5.97
CA TYR A 108 -20.47 -1.79 6.73
C TYR A 108 -20.62 -0.33 6.27
N PRO A 109 -21.80 0.29 6.45
CA PRO A 109 -21.99 1.73 6.20
C PRO A 109 -20.96 2.62 6.93
N GLU A 110 -20.77 3.84 6.43
CA GLU A 110 -19.96 4.86 7.10
C GLU A 110 -20.45 5.07 8.55
N GLY A 111 -19.52 5.17 9.50
CA GLY A 111 -19.76 5.26 10.95
C GLY A 111 -19.90 3.92 11.67
N ALA A 112 -19.91 2.78 10.97
CA ALA A 112 -20.00 1.47 11.60
C ALA A 112 -18.61 0.92 11.97
N GLY A 113 -18.32 0.86 13.27
CA GLY A 113 -17.00 0.50 13.80
C GLY A 113 -16.60 -0.97 13.65
N ILE A 114 -15.36 -1.20 13.23
CA ILE A 114 -14.65 -2.48 13.21
C ILE A 114 -13.46 -2.39 14.17
N ASN A 115 -13.32 -3.35 15.07
CA ASN A 115 -12.24 -3.35 16.07
C ASN A 115 -10.86 -3.56 15.42
N LEU A 116 -9.87 -2.80 15.92
CA LEU A 116 -8.45 -3.00 15.66
C LEU A 116 -7.81 -3.87 16.74
N TYR A 117 -6.93 -4.78 16.33
CA TYR A 117 -6.20 -5.73 17.16
C TYR A 117 -4.69 -5.45 17.15
N ILE A 118 -4.02 -5.78 18.26
CA ILE A 118 -2.60 -5.46 18.49
C ILE A 118 -1.64 -6.28 17.59
N SER A 119 -2.05 -7.47 17.16
CA SER A 119 -1.29 -8.40 16.32
C SER A 119 -2.24 -9.22 15.44
N GLY A 120 -1.66 -9.96 14.50
CA GLY A 120 -2.39 -10.93 13.68
C GLY A 120 -2.75 -12.22 14.40
N ASP A 121 -2.38 -12.39 15.67
CA ASP A 121 -2.63 -13.63 16.41
C ASP A 121 -4.13 -13.85 16.61
N LYS A 122 -4.56 -15.12 16.59
CA LYS A 122 -5.98 -15.50 16.77
C LYS A 122 -6.55 -14.97 18.10
N ASP A 123 -5.74 -14.95 19.15
CA ASP A 123 -6.12 -14.56 20.52
C ASP A 123 -5.71 -13.12 20.86
N ALA A 124 -5.29 -12.33 19.86
CA ALA A 124 -4.86 -10.95 20.07
C ALA A 124 -5.96 -10.10 20.73
N HIS A 125 -5.56 -9.25 21.67
CA HIS A 125 -6.48 -8.32 22.31
C HIS A 125 -6.84 -7.16 21.39
N ALA A 126 -8.09 -6.68 21.51
CA ALA A 126 -8.51 -5.44 20.87
C ALA A 126 -7.74 -4.26 21.48
N THR A 127 -7.35 -3.32 20.63
CA THR A 127 -6.63 -2.10 21.02
C THR A 127 -7.53 -1.07 21.72
N GLY A 128 -8.85 -1.25 21.65
CA GLY A 128 -9.85 -0.24 22.01
C GLY A 128 -10.08 0.82 20.93
N ARG A 129 -9.39 0.74 19.79
CA ARG A 129 -9.58 1.61 18.61
C ARG A 129 -10.42 0.90 17.56
N ILE A 130 -11.07 1.68 16.71
CA ILE A 130 -11.91 1.19 15.61
C ILE A 130 -11.52 1.81 14.26
N ILE A 131 -11.93 1.15 13.18
CA ILE A 131 -12.14 1.73 11.85
C ILE A 131 -13.64 1.84 11.65
N ASP A 132 -14.16 3.03 11.44
CA ASP A 132 -15.58 3.29 11.18
C ASP A 132 -15.83 3.95 9.82
N THR A 133 -14.80 4.06 8.99
CA THR A 133 -14.91 4.65 7.64
C THR A 133 -14.97 3.59 6.54
N LYS A 134 -15.52 3.95 5.38
CA LYS A 134 -15.43 3.16 4.14
C LYS A 134 -14.14 3.40 3.34
N THR A 135 -13.16 4.07 3.90
CA THR A 135 -11.88 4.31 3.23
C THR A 135 -11.23 2.97 2.85
N PRO A 136 -10.77 2.79 1.60
CA PRO A 136 -10.01 1.60 1.22
C PRO A 136 -8.62 1.62 1.89
N TYR A 137 -8.24 0.51 2.53
CA TYR A 137 -6.95 0.34 3.20
C TYR A 137 -6.06 -0.62 2.43
N LEU A 138 -4.80 -0.24 2.23
CA LEU A 138 -3.78 -1.17 1.77
C LEU A 138 -3.51 -2.24 2.83
N ILE A 139 -3.61 -3.49 2.43
CA ILE A 139 -3.23 -4.63 3.27
C ILE A 139 -1.72 -4.82 3.12
N ILE A 140 -0.98 -4.57 4.19
CA ILE A 140 0.49 -4.66 4.20
C ILE A 140 1.00 -6.03 4.65
N ASP A 141 0.17 -6.79 5.36
CA ASP A 141 0.47 -8.16 5.82
C ASP A 141 -0.84 -8.92 6.13
N ALA A 142 -0.79 -10.24 6.22
CA ALA A 142 -1.95 -11.06 6.52
C ALA A 142 -1.58 -12.33 7.31
N ALA A 143 -2.47 -12.75 8.20
CA ALA A 143 -2.36 -14.01 8.92
C ALA A 143 -3.54 -14.93 8.56
N TRP A 144 -3.21 -16.12 8.09
CA TRP A 144 -4.14 -17.05 7.46
C TRP A 144 -4.48 -18.20 8.41
N TYR A 145 -5.73 -18.23 8.88
CA TYR A 145 -6.25 -19.25 9.79
C TYR A 145 -7.40 -20.06 9.17
N GLY A 146 -7.96 -19.58 8.06
CA GLY A 146 -9.14 -20.14 7.41
C GLY A 146 -10.45 -19.59 7.95
N GLY A 147 -11.53 -19.81 7.21
CA GLY A 147 -12.88 -19.35 7.57
C GLY A 147 -12.93 -17.85 7.85
N ASN A 148 -13.58 -17.49 8.96
CA ASN A 148 -13.74 -16.11 9.40
C ASN A 148 -12.60 -15.61 10.31
N GLU A 149 -11.53 -16.39 10.46
CA GLU A 149 -10.46 -16.09 11.42
C GLU A 149 -9.26 -15.39 10.79
N ASN A 150 -9.17 -15.27 9.47
CA ASN A 150 -8.09 -14.55 8.82
C ASN A 150 -7.95 -13.12 9.34
N ARG A 151 -6.71 -12.65 9.48
CA ARG A 151 -6.39 -11.29 9.92
C ARG A 151 -5.68 -10.52 8.82
N LEU A 152 -6.03 -9.25 8.66
CA LEU A 152 -5.39 -8.32 7.73
C LEU A 152 -4.68 -7.24 8.53
N CYS A 153 -3.43 -6.96 8.19
CA CYS A 153 -2.67 -5.84 8.73
C CYS A 153 -2.85 -4.65 7.80
N LEU A 154 -3.43 -3.57 8.33
CA LEU A 154 -3.68 -2.33 7.58
C LEU A 154 -2.66 -1.24 7.94
N GLY A 155 -1.66 -1.57 8.78
CA GLY A 155 -0.72 -0.61 9.33
C GLY A 155 -0.14 -1.04 10.68
N TRP A 156 0.50 -0.09 11.37
CA TRP A 156 1.14 -0.36 12.65
C TRP A 156 0.11 -0.61 13.76
N GLN A 157 0.07 -1.85 14.28
CA GLN A 157 -0.91 -2.32 15.27
C GLN A 157 -2.37 -2.10 14.81
N ALA A 158 -2.61 -2.24 13.50
CA ALA A 158 -3.91 -2.09 12.88
C ALA A 158 -4.34 -3.41 12.22
N TRP A 159 -4.42 -4.47 13.03
CA TRP A 159 -4.91 -5.76 12.56
C TRP A 159 -6.43 -5.82 12.66
N VAL A 160 -7.08 -6.39 11.64
CA VAL A 160 -8.53 -6.55 11.58
C VAL A 160 -8.89 -7.97 11.19
N LYS A 161 -10.11 -8.42 11.50
CA LYS A 161 -10.63 -9.65 10.93
C LYS A 161 -11.05 -9.43 9.49
N GLN A 162 -10.58 -10.28 8.57
CA GLN A 162 -10.89 -10.19 7.14
C GLN A 162 -12.40 -10.25 6.88
N GLU A 163 -13.16 -11.00 7.70
CA GLU A 163 -14.60 -11.21 7.50
C GLU A 163 -15.41 -9.89 7.37
N HIS A 164 -14.93 -8.81 7.98
CA HIS A 164 -15.56 -7.49 7.97
C HIS A 164 -15.27 -6.64 6.71
N PHE A 165 -14.42 -7.13 5.80
CA PHE A 165 -13.96 -6.37 4.65
C PHE A 165 -14.26 -7.07 3.33
N ASP A 166 -14.62 -6.27 2.33
CA ASP A 166 -14.52 -6.64 0.93
C ASP A 166 -13.07 -6.43 0.51
N VAL A 167 -12.43 -7.48 -0.03
CA VAL A 167 -11.01 -7.45 -0.35
C VAL A 167 -10.80 -7.60 -1.85
N GLN A 168 -10.07 -6.64 -2.41
CA GLN A 168 -9.49 -6.74 -3.74
C GLN A 168 -8.03 -7.20 -3.59
N TRP A 169 -7.77 -8.48 -3.80
CA TRP A 169 -6.41 -9.03 -3.74
C TRP A 169 -5.57 -8.58 -4.92
N PHE A 170 -4.28 -8.38 -4.68
CA PHE A 170 -3.30 -8.24 -5.74
C PHE A 170 -2.86 -9.60 -6.24
N TYR A 171 -2.56 -9.66 -7.52
CA TYR A 171 -2.11 -10.87 -8.19
C TYR A 171 -0.75 -10.66 -8.83
N ALA A 172 0.12 -11.65 -8.69
CA ALA A 172 1.43 -11.72 -9.33
C ALA A 172 1.32 -12.42 -10.69
N TYR A 173 1.68 -11.70 -11.75
CA TYR A 173 1.71 -12.18 -13.13
C TYR A 173 3.15 -12.37 -13.57
N SER A 174 3.47 -13.54 -14.11
CA SER A 174 4.80 -13.83 -14.66
C SER A 174 5.21 -12.78 -15.70
N LYS A 175 6.47 -12.32 -15.64
CA LYS A 175 7.08 -11.52 -16.72
C LYS A 175 7.51 -12.37 -17.92
N TYR A 176 7.51 -13.68 -17.77
CA TYR A 176 7.94 -14.64 -18.78
C TYR A 176 6.74 -15.39 -19.39
N PRO A 177 6.86 -15.91 -20.62
CA PRO A 177 5.86 -16.79 -21.21
C PRO A 177 5.58 -18.02 -20.34
N ALA A 178 4.37 -18.56 -20.45
CA ALA A 178 3.98 -19.81 -19.79
C ALA A 178 4.98 -20.93 -20.12
N GLY A 179 5.42 -21.66 -19.10
CA GLY A 179 6.38 -22.76 -19.21
C GLY A 179 7.85 -22.35 -19.03
N ALA A 180 8.16 -21.07 -18.86
CA ALA A 180 9.55 -20.61 -18.65
C ALA A 180 10.17 -21.13 -17.34
N GLY A 181 9.32 -21.46 -16.34
CA GLY A 181 9.75 -21.97 -15.04
C GLY A 181 10.34 -20.87 -14.15
N ILE A 182 9.72 -20.60 -13.00
CA ILE A 182 10.17 -19.59 -12.05
C ILE A 182 10.40 -20.28 -10.71
N ASN A 183 11.61 -20.16 -10.17
CA ASN A 183 12.01 -20.84 -8.94
C ASN A 183 11.10 -20.47 -7.76
N THR A 184 10.70 -21.48 -7.00
CA THR A 184 10.06 -21.33 -5.70
C THR A 184 11.03 -21.66 -4.58
N TYR A 185 10.78 -21.09 -3.40
CA TYR A 185 11.57 -21.25 -2.20
C TYR A 185 10.67 -21.51 -0.98
N ASN A 186 11.21 -22.12 0.07
CA ASN A 186 10.48 -22.35 1.33
C ASN A 186 10.34 -21.06 2.20
N GLY A 187 10.95 -19.96 1.78
CA GLY A 187 10.91 -18.67 2.45
C GLY A 187 11.76 -17.63 1.73
N PRO A 188 11.71 -16.35 2.15
CA PRO A 188 12.63 -15.34 1.67
C PRO A 188 14.08 -15.75 1.96
N ASN A 189 14.93 -15.75 0.92
CA ASN A 189 16.31 -16.25 0.97
C ASN A 189 16.45 -17.70 1.48
N GLY A 190 15.37 -18.47 1.38
CA GLY A 190 15.31 -19.87 1.79
C GLY A 190 15.84 -20.84 0.74
N GLU A 191 15.62 -22.13 0.99
CA GLU A 191 16.02 -23.20 0.08
C GLU A 191 15.05 -23.30 -1.10
N TRP A 192 15.59 -23.69 -2.25
CA TRP A 192 14.80 -23.97 -3.45
C TRP A 192 13.84 -25.14 -3.21
N THR A 193 12.58 -24.99 -3.63
CA THR A 193 11.52 -25.99 -3.45
C THR A 193 10.92 -26.50 -4.76
N GLY A 194 11.29 -25.92 -5.91
CA GLY A 194 10.70 -26.26 -7.20
C GLY A 194 10.53 -25.05 -8.10
N ASN A 195 9.56 -25.13 -9.00
CA ASN A 195 9.25 -24.08 -9.96
C ASN A 195 7.74 -23.97 -10.19
N VAL A 196 7.28 -22.76 -10.48
CA VAL A 196 5.96 -22.50 -11.11
C VAL A 196 6.12 -22.20 -12.58
N ASP A 197 5.14 -22.54 -13.40
CA ASP A 197 5.21 -22.38 -14.85
C ASP A 197 4.90 -20.95 -15.34
N GLY A 198 4.33 -20.09 -14.48
CA GLY A 198 3.93 -18.73 -14.82
C GLY A 198 2.74 -18.64 -15.78
N SER A 199 1.99 -19.73 -15.97
CA SER A 199 0.86 -19.78 -16.93
C SER A 199 -0.40 -19.07 -16.42
N VAL A 200 -0.49 -18.87 -15.10
CA VAL A 200 -1.61 -18.18 -14.42
C VAL A 200 -1.11 -17.06 -13.52
N ALA A 201 -2.03 -16.18 -13.14
CA ALA A 201 -1.78 -15.20 -12.09
C ALA A 201 -1.87 -15.88 -10.72
N TYR A 202 -1.00 -15.49 -9.80
CA TYR A 202 -0.96 -16.02 -8.45
C TYR A 202 -1.48 -15.00 -7.45
N GLU A 203 -2.40 -15.40 -6.58
CA GLU A 203 -2.78 -14.57 -5.44
C GLU A 203 -1.59 -14.38 -4.51
N ILE A 204 -1.47 -13.19 -3.93
CA ILE A 204 -0.36 -12.82 -3.07
C ILE A 204 -0.77 -12.99 -1.61
N TYR A 205 -0.19 -13.97 -0.94
CA TYR A 205 -0.51 -14.28 0.47
C TYR A 205 0.32 -13.47 1.46
N ALA A 206 1.56 -13.14 1.09
CA ALA A 206 2.48 -12.36 1.89
C ALA A 206 3.57 -11.76 1.00
N ARG A 207 4.22 -10.69 1.46
CA ARG A 207 5.42 -10.14 0.83
C ARG A 207 6.47 -9.84 1.87
N LYS A 208 7.71 -10.24 1.59
CA LYS A 208 8.83 -10.04 2.52
C LYS A 208 10.16 -10.11 1.78
N ASP A 209 11.03 -9.14 2.05
CA ASP A 209 12.43 -9.11 1.59
C ASP A 209 12.62 -9.33 0.08
N GLY A 210 11.72 -8.79 -0.75
CA GLY A 210 11.74 -8.96 -2.21
C GLY A 210 11.17 -10.29 -2.71
N TYR A 211 10.49 -11.05 -1.86
CA TYR A 211 9.77 -12.26 -2.20
C TYR A 211 8.27 -12.10 -1.99
N ILE A 212 7.51 -12.84 -2.79
CA ILE A 212 6.04 -12.96 -2.72
C ILE A 212 5.70 -14.41 -2.36
N ALA A 213 4.87 -14.62 -1.35
CA ALA A 213 4.25 -15.91 -1.10
C ALA A 213 3.05 -16.07 -2.05
N ILE A 214 3.10 -17.09 -2.90
CA ILE A 214 2.04 -17.46 -3.86
C ILE A 214 1.29 -18.73 -3.45
N GLY A 215 1.50 -19.17 -2.21
CA GLY A 215 0.86 -20.31 -1.59
C GLY A 215 1.52 -20.67 -0.25
N PRO A 216 0.99 -21.66 0.50
CA PRO A 216 1.39 -21.95 1.87
C PRO A 216 2.88 -22.22 2.10
N ASN A 217 3.62 -22.68 1.09
CA ASN A 217 5.07 -22.95 1.16
C ASN A 217 5.78 -22.62 -0.17
N ALA A 218 5.27 -21.64 -0.91
CA ALA A 218 5.80 -21.27 -2.22
C ALA A 218 6.10 -19.77 -2.26
N TRP A 219 7.37 -19.43 -2.04
CA TRP A 219 7.87 -18.07 -2.18
C TRP A 219 8.57 -17.92 -3.53
N VAL A 220 8.32 -16.82 -4.22
CA VAL A 220 8.98 -16.48 -5.48
C VAL A 220 9.63 -15.11 -5.36
N LYS A 221 10.72 -14.86 -6.09
CA LYS A 221 11.33 -13.52 -6.13
C LYS A 221 10.40 -12.57 -6.89
N GLU A 222 10.06 -11.45 -6.27
CA GLU A 222 9.15 -10.43 -6.82
C GLU A 222 9.66 -9.85 -8.14
N GLU A 223 10.98 -9.79 -8.34
CA GLU A 223 11.60 -9.27 -9.56
C GLU A 223 11.14 -9.97 -10.85
N HIS A 224 10.66 -11.22 -10.75
CA HIS A 224 10.16 -12.02 -11.87
C HIS A 224 8.67 -11.78 -12.20
N PHE A 225 7.97 -10.93 -11.43
CA PHE A 225 6.53 -10.74 -11.55
C PHE A 225 6.14 -9.27 -11.74
N ASN A 226 5.02 -9.05 -12.43
CA ASN A 226 4.25 -7.83 -12.38
C ASN A 226 3.05 -8.06 -11.46
N VAL A 227 2.85 -7.19 -10.49
CA VAL A 227 1.75 -7.19 -9.54
C VAL A 227 0.70 -6.16 -9.96
N ARG A 228 -0.57 -6.50 -9.85
CA ARG A 228 -1.66 -5.55 -10.03
C ARG A 228 -2.90 -5.97 -9.26
#